data_AF-A0A3M0W1K1-F1
#
_entry.id   AF-A0A3M0W1K1-F1
#
_cell.length_a   1.000
_cell.length_b   1.000
_cell.length_c   1.000
_cell.angle_alpha   90.00
_cell.angle_beta   90.00
_cell.angle_gamma   90.00
#
_symmetry.space_group_name_H-M   'P 1'
#
loop_
_entity.id
_entity.type
_entity.pdbx_description
1 polymer ?
#
loop_
_entity_poly.entity_id
_entity_poly.type
_entity_poly.pdbx_seq_one_letter_code
_entity_poly.pdbx_strand_id
1 'polypeptide(L)'
;MAFASGFTLDVGGLLWDGLSKLYMSIAAVWTAILIPGAIVLIRNRQLPYLKIRNIPLTLCAVITLHIYLCLCFSVYMLRGNFPCQTEFWIMSIYLPLGIALFQASNTQLLYISGLQKKFALVDPLVQDGKQPDRRKKSWRSSMKVVMSYSPTKNTLTFIAVGMMLQFVCTLLVFLLSKKFSYFGVVGKAVPPTALGRGECRKGWEWWPSIAWQLVWTWLYAPYLLWKVRGIDDVHGWRIQTLACCLAGLPASPLWLLALYEPTMKTTISSYWTPPLWFAPSIMIMQGVAIFSPCAVVYKNRRLESETRQILSEWEHKKRAGTSTSLSSDSTMVASRSKSKSSLNSAWSTSRSRSDSNADPRNGDLYTMAALEKSLQVNPKPLLLFAALKDFSGENISFLQHVSEWKAIWAPPCSSRAGFMRKIGPDHRDQAMLRREQYTLAVHIYSAFVSMRYSDFPINISSVHLKDLAALFEEAAQKIKGGDQKYSSATSPFDEPVHNDLESFLGTGDKSPSAAASSESIIYCASPETKHFCQVQSFKLANIRERLPPDVEVPAAFGPTSFDKAEHHIKGLVLTNTWPKFVNAGYANKKMMDSRRRVSSVRYRSANPRGFGASSFSRVFNLAS
;
A
#
# COMPACT_ATOMS: atom_id res chain seq x y z
N MET A 1 -41.06 59.68 23.03
CA MET A 1 -40.24 58.98 24.03
C MET A 1 -39.61 57.78 23.32
N ALA A 2 -38.46 57.95 22.67
CA ALA A 2 -37.10 57.76 23.23
C ALA A 2 -36.94 56.30 23.72
N PHE A 3 -36.24 55.41 23.01
CA PHE A 3 -34.83 55.50 22.62
C PHE A 3 -34.57 55.12 21.15
N ALA A 4 -34.32 56.14 20.34
CA ALA A 4 -33.40 56.03 19.21
C ALA A 4 -32.01 56.36 19.76
N SER A 5 -31.14 55.35 19.88
CA SER A 5 -29.75 55.55 20.24
C SER A 5 -28.91 54.37 19.75
N GLY A 6 -28.16 54.60 18.68
CA GLY A 6 -26.95 53.84 18.37
C GLY A 6 -27.09 52.66 17.42
N PHE A 7 -27.55 52.88 16.18
CA PHE A 7 -26.93 52.16 15.06
C PHE A 7 -25.53 52.74 14.85
N THR A 8 -24.62 52.46 15.79
CA THR A 8 -23.19 52.60 15.51
C THR A 8 -22.85 51.50 14.51
N LEU A 9 -22.61 51.93 13.28
CA LEU A 9 -21.83 51.21 12.28
C LEU A 9 -20.44 50.96 12.89
N ASP A 10 -20.34 49.94 13.74
CA ASP A 10 -19.05 49.45 14.19
C ASP A 10 -18.49 48.55 13.08
N VAL A 11 -17.91 49.20 12.07
CA VAL A 11 -17.13 48.56 11.01
C VAL A 11 -15.83 48.09 11.66
N GLY A 12 -15.86 46.96 12.36
CA GLY A 12 -14.65 46.40 12.98
C GLY A 12 -14.85 45.42 14.14
N GLY A 13 -16.06 45.29 14.71
CA GLY A 13 -16.27 44.47 15.90
C GLY A 13 -16.32 42.96 15.65
N LEU A 14 -15.55 42.19 16.45
CA LEU A 14 -15.67 40.73 16.56
C LEU A 14 -17.05 40.37 17.14
N LEU A 15 -17.80 39.49 16.47
CA LEU A 15 -19.05 38.93 16.99
C LEU A 15 -18.73 37.82 17.99
N TRP A 16 -18.75 38.15 19.28
CA TRP A 16 -18.45 37.24 20.39
C TRP A 16 -19.70 36.80 21.17
N ASP A 17 -20.69 36.27 20.46
CA ASP A 17 -21.93 35.71 21.02
C ASP A 17 -21.78 34.22 21.43
N GLY A 18 -22.84 33.61 21.97
CA GLY A 18 -22.82 32.20 22.36
C GLY A 18 -22.51 31.22 21.21
N LEU A 19 -22.95 31.54 19.98
CA LEU A 19 -22.74 30.70 18.81
C LEU A 19 -21.28 30.73 18.33
N SER A 20 -20.67 31.91 18.34
CA SER A 20 -19.25 32.08 18.03
C SER A 20 -18.37 31.29 19.03
N LYS A 21 -18.68 31.36 20.33
CA LYS A 21 -18.01 30.58 21.39
C LYS A 21 -18.15 29.08 21.14
N LEU A 22 -19.31 28.61 20.69
CA LEU A 22 -19.55 27.21 20.32
C LEU A 22 -18.68 26.78 19.13
N TYR A 23 -18.58 27.58 18.08
CA TYR A 23 -17.74 27.25 16.92
C TYR A 23 -16.26 27.16 17.28
N MET A 24 -15.76 28.11 18.08
CA MET A 24 -14.37 28.07 18.53
C MET A 24 -14.10 26.93 19.50
N SER A 25 -15.06 26.59 20.38
CA SER A 25 -14.91 25.44 21.27
C SER A 25 -14.88 24.13 20.49
N ILE A 26 -15.73 23.97 19.47
CA ILE A 26 -15.70 22.81 18.56
C ILE A 26 -14.35 22.71 17.86
N ALA A 27 -13.84 23.82 17.30
CA ALA A 27 -12.54 23.85 16.64
C ALA A 27 -11.40 23.47 17.60
N ALA A 28 -11.39 24.04 18.82
CA ALA A 28 -10.38 23.76 19.84
C ALA A 28 -10.43 22.30 20.32
N VAL A 29 -11.62 21.77 20.64
CA VAL A 29 -11.80 20.38 21.07
C VAL A 29 -11.38 19.42 19.95
N TRP A 30 -11.77 19.69 18.71
CA TRP A 30 -11.39 18.87 17.57
C TRP A 30 -9.87 18.85 17.34
N THR A 31 -9.22 20.01 17.49
CA THR A 31 -7.75 20.12 17.45
C THR A 31 -7.09 19.28 18.54
N ALA A 32 -7.58 19.39 19.78
CA ALA A 32 -7.08 18.64 20.93
C ALA A 32 -7.25 17.12 20.77
N ILE A 33 -8.26 16.68 20.01
CA ILE A 33 -8.50 15.27 19.68
C ILE A 33 -7.57 14.78 18.55
N LEU A 34 -7.33 15.59 17.52
CA LEU A 34 -6.48 15.21 16.38
C LEU A 34 -4.99 15.13 16.73
N ILE A 35 -4.48 16.01 17.59
CA ILE A 35 -3.06 16.07 17.94
C ILE A 35 -2.55 14.73 18.53
N PRO A 36 -3.18 14.13 19.57
CA PRO A 36 -2.78 12.83 20.07
C PRO A 36 -2.82 11.72 19.01
N GLY A 37 -3.84 11.72 18.15
CA GLY A 37 -3.95 10.78 17.04
C GLY A 37 -2.77 10.90 16.08
N ALA A 38 -2.40 12.11 15.68
CA ALA A 38 -1.23 12.36 14.84
C ALA A 38 0.08 11.93 15.51
N ILE A 39 0.26 12.20 16.82
CA ILE A 39 1.43 11.78 17.59
C ILE A 39 1.58 10.26 17.59
N VAL A 40 0.48 9.53 17.80
CA VAL A 40 0.48 8.05 17.75
C VAL A 40 0.94 7.56 16.37
N LEU A 41 0.47 8.16 15.28
CA LEU A 41 0.89 7.77 13.93
C LEU A 41 2.38 8.06 13.67
N ILE A 42 2.88 9.23 14.10
CA ILE A 42 4.28 9.61 13.94
C ILE A 42 5.19 8.66 14.72
N ARG A 43 4.85 8.37 15.99
CA ARG A 43 5.65 7.47 16.83
C ARG A 43 5.71 6.04 16.26
N ASN A 44 4.64 5.61 15.61
CA ASN A 44 4.50 4.26 15.06
C ASN A 44 4.80 4.17 13.55
N ARG A 45 5.32 5.25 12.92
CA ARG A 45 5.52 5.34 11.47
C ARG A 45 6.41 4.24 10.85
N GLN A 46 7.23 3.59 11.67
CA GLN A 46 8.13 2.51 11.23
C GLN A 46 7.40 1.18 10.98
N LEU A 47 6.15 1.04 11.43
CA LEU A 47 5.37 -0.17 11.19
C LEU A 47 5.08 -0.34 9.69
N PRO A 48 5.30 -1.52 9.10
CA PRO A 48 5.20 -1.71 7.65
C PRO A 48 3.88 -1.22 7.03
N TYR A 49 2.76 -1.53 7.68
CA TYR A 49 1.42 -1.13 7.23
C TYR A 49 1.12 0.37 7.37
N LEU A 50 1.89 1.12 8.17
CA LEU A 50 1.83 2.59 8.20
C LEU A 50 2.81 3.21 7.20
N LYS A 51 3.99 2.61 7.03
CA LYS A 51 5.00 3.06 6.06
C LYS A 51 4.45 3.07 4.62
N ILE A 52 3.72 2.03 4.22
CA ILE A 52 3.07 1.95 2.89
C ILE A 52 2.02 3.04 2.65
N ARG A 53 1.48 3.68 3.69
CA ARG A 53 0.43 4.70 3.59
C ARG A 53 0.98 6.12 3.39
N ASN A 54 2.30 6.31 3.46
CA ASN A 54 2.94 7.63 3.42
C ASN A 54 2.29 8.61 4.43
N ILE A 55 2.47 8.33 5.73
CA ILE A 55 1.93 9.13 6.84
C ILE A 55 2.24 10.63 6.71
N PRO A 56 3.48 11.07 6.32
CA PRO A 56 3.76 12.48 6.11
C PRO A 56 2.79 13.17 5.14
N LEU A 57 2.52 12.57 3.99
CA LEU A 57 1.58 13.12 3.00
C LEU A 57 0.15 13.25 3.58
N THR A 58 -0.29 12.24 4.34
CA THR A 58 -1.61 12.25 4.99
C THR A 58 -1.70 13.35 6.06
N LEU A 59 -0.65 13.52 6.86
CA LEU A 59 -0.59 14.57 7.89
C LEU A 59 -0.55 15.96 7.25
N CYS A 60 0.21 16.17 6.17
CA CYS A 60 0.20 17.42 5.42
C CYS A 60 -1.21 17.75 4.92
N ALA A 61 -1.91 16.79 4.31
CA ALA A 61 -3.29 16.98 3.86
C ALA A 61 -4.24 17.33 5.02
N VAL A 62 -4.14 16.62 6.14
CA VAL A 62 -4.95 16.87 7.34
C VAL A 62 -4.68 18.26 7.91
N ILE A 63 -3.42 18.67 8.06
CA ILE A 63 -3.01 19.98 8.58
C ILE A 63 -3.55 21.10 7.68
N THR A 64 -3.35 21.00 6.36
CA THR A 64 -3.84 22.01 5.41
C THR A 64 -5.36 22.17 5.51
N LEU A 65 -6.10 21.06 5.49
CA LEU A 65 -7.56 21.08 5.64
C LEU A 65 -8.01 21.53 7.04
N HIS A 66 -7.21 21.29 8.07
CA HIS A 66 -7.52 21.67 9.46
C HIS A 66 -7.41 23.16 9.67
N ILE A 67 -6.37 23.79 9.12
CA ILE A 67 -6.26 25.25 9.10
C ILE A 67 -7.47 25.86 8.37
N TYR A 68 -7.89 25.28 7.23
CA TYR A 68 -9.10 25.76 6.53
C TYR A 68 -10.36 25.56 7.37
N LEU A 69 -10.51 24.43 8.08
CA LEU A 69 -11.62 24.19 9.00
C LEU A 69 -11.68 25.26 10.11
N CYS A 70 -10.54 25.60 10.70
CA CYS A 70 -10.46 26.69 11.69
C CYS A 70 -10.90 28.02 11.08
N LEU A 71 -10.44 28.33 9.86
CA LEU A 71 -10.89 29.54 9.14
C LEU A 71 -12.41 29.53 8.93
N CYS A 72 -13.02 28.41 8.54
CA CYS A 72 -14.48 28.29 8.40
C CYS A 72 -15.21 28.65 9.70
N PHE A 73 -14.76 28.13 10.85
CA PHE A 73 -15.37 28.46 12.15
C PHE A 73 -15.16 29.93 12.55
N SER A 74 -14.03 30.55 12.17
CA SER A 74 -13.75 31.96 12.43
C SER A 74 -14.56 32.93 11.56
N VAL A 75 -15.07 32.53 10.39
CA VAL A 75 -15.86 33.41 9.48
C VAL A 75 -17.08 34.02 10.17
N TYR A 76 -17.78 33.24 10.99
CA TYR A 76 -18.94 33.73 11.74
C TYR A 76 -18.53 34.81 12.77
N MET A 77 -17.47 34.57 13.54
CA MET A 77 -16.97 35.55 14.52
C MET A 77 -16.58 36.86 13.85
N LEU A 78 -15.97 36.78 12.67
CA LEU A 78 -15.49 37.94 11.93
C LEU A 78 -16.61 38.67 11.17
N ARG A 79 -17.89 38.26 11.32
CA ARG A 79 -19.03 38.80 10.56
C ARG A 79 -18.78 38.82 9.04
N GLY A 80 -18.00 37.86 8.54
CA GLY A 80 -17.54 37.85 7.14
C GLY A 80 -16.75 39.10 6.74
N ASN A 81 -16.03 39.74 7.67
CA ASN A 81 -15.11 40.85 7.41
C ASN A 81 -13.75 40.34 6.94
N PHE A 82 -13.75 39.50 5.91
CA PHE A 82 -12.54 39.03 5.26
C PHE A 82 -12.30 39.85 3.98
N PRO A 83 -11.04 40.24 3.71
CA PRO A 83 -10.71 40.89 2.45
C PRO A 83 -11.07 39.98 1.26
N CYS A 84 -11.77 40.55 0.28
CA CYS A 84 -12.23 39.85 -0.93
C CYS A 84 -11.08 39.13 -1.66
N GLN A 85 -9.91 39.77 -1.73
CA GLN A 85 -8.69 39.18 -2.31
C GLN A 85 -8.24 37.93 -1.53
N THR A 86 -8.23 37.98 -0.20
CA THR A 86 -7.82 36.86 0.66
C THR A 86 -8.79 35.69 0.52
N GLU A 87 -10.11 35.95 0.51
CA GLU A 87 -11.11 34.89 0.29
C GLU A 87 -10.89 34.18 -1.06
N PHE A 88 -10.57 34.95 -2.11
CA PHE A 88 -10.31 34.40 -3.45
C PHE A 88 -9.10 33.46 -3.47
N TRP A 89 -7.98 33.85 -2.86
CA TRP A 89 -6.79 33.00 -2.78
C TRP A 89 -7.00 31.73 -1.93
N ILE A 90 -7.70 31.86 -0.79
CA ILE A 90 -8.01 30.72 0.08
C ILE A 90 -8.86 29.70 -0.68
N MET A 91 -9.93 30.13 -1.34
CA MET A 91 -10.84 29.23 -2.03
C MET A 91 -10.28 28.70 -3.36
N SER A 92 -9.40 29.44 -4.03
CA SER A 92 -8.88 29.08 -5.35
C SER A 92 -7.59 28.28 -5.32
N ILE A 93 -6.79 28.42 -4.26
CA ILE A 93 -5.51 27.70 -4.11
C ILE A 93 -5.50 26.84 -2.85
N TYR A 94 -5.75 27.43 -1.69
CA TYR A 94 -5.50 26.77 -0.40
C TYR A 94 -6.41 25.55 -0.17
N LEU A 95 -7.72 25.73 -0.35
CA LEU A 95 -8.69 24.62 -0.21
C LEU A 95 -8.45 23.53 -1.28
N PRO A 96 -8.34 23.84 -2.59
CA PRO A 96 -8.02 22.86 -3.61
C PRO A 96 -6.72 22.09 -3.36
N LEU A 97 -5.67 22.75 -2.84
CA LEU A 97 -4.42 22.10 -2.45
C LEU A 97 -4.67 21.05 -1.36
N GLY A 98 -5.42 21.40 -0.31
CA GLY A 98 -5.77 20.46 0.76
C GLY A 98 -6.54 19.25 0.25
N ILE A 99 -7.52 19.46 -0.63
CA ILE A 99 -8.29 18.38 -1.27
C ILE A 99 -7.39 17.52 -2.17
N ALA A 100 -6.51 18.14 -2.96
CA ALA A 100 -5.60 17.42 -3.85
C ALA A 100 -4.60 16.55 -3.09
N LEU A 101 -3.96 17.09 -2.04
CA LEU A 101 -3.08 16.31 -1.15
C LEU A 101 -3.83 15.13 -0.50
N PHE A 102 -5.09 15.36 -0.12
CA PHE A 102 -5.93 14.32 0.46
C PHE A 102 -6.28 13.22 -0.54
N GLN A 103 -6.60 13.58 -1.79
CA GLN A 103 -6.82 12.62 -2.87
C GLN A 103 -5.53 11.88 -3.25
N ALA A 104 -4.36 12.54 -3.19
CA ALA A 104 -3.06 11.90 -3.35
C ALA A 104 -2.85 10.79 -2.32
N SER A 105 -3.15 11.08 -1.05
CA SER A 105 -3.08 10.09 0.04
C SER A 105 -4.02 8.90 -0.20
N ASN A 106 -5.27 9.14 -0.60
CA ASN A 106 -6.21 8.03 -0.88
C ASN A 106 -5.84 7.20 -2.12
N THR A 107 -5.13 7.79 -3.09
CA THR A 107 -4.69 7.08 -4.30
C THR A 107 -3.57 6.07 -4.02
N GLN A 108 -2.85 6.21 -2.92
CA GLN A 108 -1.80 5.27 -2.49
C GLN A 108 -2.33 3.82 -2.37
N LEU A 109 -3.59 3.62 -1.95
CA LEU A 109 -4.18 2.28 -1.86
C LEU A 109 -4.23 1.58 -3.23
N LEU A 110 -4.63 2.32 -4.28
CA LEU A 110 -4.66 1.78 -5.64
C LEU A 110 -3.26 1.45 -6.15
N TYR A 111 -2.29 2.31 -5.83
CA TYR A 111 -0.89 2.07 -6.19
C TYR A 111 -0.36 0.78 -5.58
N ILE A 112 -0.44 0.68 -4.26
CA ILE A 112 0.14 -0.44 -3.51
C ILE A 112 -0.58 -1.74 -3.85
N SER A 113 -1.91 -1.73 -3.95
CA SER A 113 -2.66 -2.92 -4.35
C SER A 113 -2.36 -3.36 -5.79
N GLY A 114 -2.14 -2.41 -6.71
CA GLY A 114 -1.74 -2.71 -8.10
C GLY A 114 -0.37 -3.37 -8.17
N LEU A 115 0.59 -2.90 -7.38
CA LEU A 115 1.90 -3.52 -7.32
C LEU A 115 1.88 -4.88 -6.62
N GLN A 116 1.19 -5.00 -5.49
CA GLN A 116 1.13 -6.25 -4.74
C GLN A 116 0.36 -7.35 -5.50
N LYS A 117 -0.62 -6.98 -6.33
CA LYS A 117 -1.27 -7.92 -7.28
C LYS A 117 -0.27 -8.64 -8.19
N LYS A 118 0.91 -8.06 -8.47
CA LYS A 118 1.95 -8.70 -9.27
C LYS A 118 2.44 -10.02 -8.63
N PHE A 119 2.50 -10.11 -7.30
CA PHE A 119 2.88 -11.33 -6.60
C PHE A 119 1.81 -12.43 -6.66
N ALA A 120 0.53 -12.07 -6.91
CA ALA A 120 -0.57 -13.02 -6.99
C ALA A 120 -0.78 -13.58 -8.40
N LEU A 121 -0.35 -12.86 -9.44
CA LEU A 121 -0.46 -13.27 -10.85
C LEU A 121 0.63 -14.30 -11.20
N VAL A 122 0.44 -15.54 -10.74
CA VAL A 122 1.25 -16.71 -11.12
C VAL A 122 0.48 -17.56 -12.14
N ASP A 123 -0.11 -16.95 -13.16
CA ASP A 123 -0.76 -17.68 -14.25
C ASP A 123 0.13 -17.65 -15.51
N PRO A 124 0.72 -18.79 -15.94
CA PRO A 124 1.48 -18.88 -17.17
C PRO A 124 0.61 -18.72 -18.44
N LEU A 125 -0.72 -18.69 -18.31
CA LEU A 125 -1.65 -18.67 -19.45
C LEU A 125 -1.94 -17.28 -20.03
N VAL A 126 -1.35 -16.22 -19.49
CA VAL A 126 -1.43 -14.87 -20.10
C VAL A 126 -0.20 -14.54 -20.94
N GLN A 127 0.74 -15.48 -21.06
CA GLN A 127 1.79 -15.45 -22.08
C GLN A 127 1.35 -16.22 -23.33
N ASP A 128 0.13 -15.96 -23.83
CA ASP A 128 -0.13 -16.25 -25.23
C ASP A 128 0.60 -15.18 -26.04
N GLY A 129 1.64 -15.60 -26.74
CA GLY A 129 2.53 -14.80 -27.56
C GLY A 129 1.84 -14.24 -28.80
N LYS A 130 0.75 -13.50 -28.63
CA LYS A 130 0.28 -12.56 -29.63
C LYS A 130 1.01 -11.26 -29.42
N GLN A 131 2.04 -11.04 -30.25
CA GLN A 131 2.50 -9.68 -30.54
C GLN A 131 1.27 -8.78 -30.69
N PRO A 132 1.21 -7.63 -30.00
CA PRO A 132 0.11 -6.71 -30.18
C PRO A 132 0.15 -6.25 -31.63
N ASP A 133 -0.78 -6.81 -32.40
CA ASP A 133 -1.04 -6.47 -33.78
C ASP A 133 -1.12 -4.94 -33.87
N ARG A 134 -0.38 -4.37 -34.82
CA ARG A 134 -0.05 -2.95 -34.96
C ARG A 134 -1.32 -2.14 -35.29
N ARG A 135 -2.24 -2.01 -34.33
CA ARG A 135 -3.55 -1.36 -34.51
C ARG A 135 -3.54 0.08 -34.03
N LYS A 136 -4.01 0.94 -34.94
CA LYS A 136 -4.11 2.40 -34.94
C LYS A 136 -4.22 3.04 -33.54
N LYS A 137 -3.41 4.08 -33.30
CA LYS A 137 -3.46 5.00 -32.14
C LYS A 137 -4.87 5.60 -32.00
N SER A 138 -5.73 4.95 -31.22
CA SER A 138 -6.98 5.52 -30.75
C SER A 138 -6.71 6.27 -29.43
N TRP A 139 -7.35 7.42 -29.21
CA TRP A 139 -7.34 8.14 -27.92
C TRP A 139 -7.57 7.19 -26.74
N ARG A 140 -8.44 6.18 -26.91
CA ARG A 140 -8.74 5.16 -25.89
C ARG A 140 -7.55 4.26 -25.56
N SER A 141 -6.64 4.02 -26.49
CA SER A 141 -5.39 3.28 -26.28
C SER A 141 -4.38 4.15 -25.53
N SER A 142 -4.22 5.42 -25.89
CA SER A 142 -3.38 6.37 -25.15
C SER A 142 -3.87 6.57 -23.72
N MET A 143 -5.19 6.63 -23.49
CA MET A 143 -5.78 6.73 -22.15
C MET A 143 -5.57 5.45 -21.32
N LYS A 144 -5.60 4.26 -21.96
CA LYS A 144 -5.24 3.00 -21.31
C LYS A 144 -3.75 2.92 -20.94
N VAL A 145 -2.88 3.44 -21.80
CA VAL A 145 -1.43 3.51 -21.54
C VAL A 145 -1.15 4.47 -20.38
N VAL A 146 -1.74 5.66 -20.37
CA VAL A 146 -1.63 6.60 -19.24
C VAL A 146 -2.20 6.01 -17.95
N MET A 147 -3.29 5.24 -18.02
CA MET A 147 -3.85 4.51 -16.87
C MET A 147 -3.03 3.30 -16.39
N SER A 148 -2.08 2.81 -17.20
CA SER A 148 -1.18 1.70 -16.82
C SER A 148 0.15 2.14 -16.21
N TYR A 149 0.42 3.45 -16.17
CA TYR A 149 1.66 4.01 -15.62
C TYR A 149 1.68 3.98 -14.08
N SER A 150 2.88 3.89 -13.49
CA SER A 150 3.12 3.73 -12.05
C SER A 150 2.36 4.79 -11.21
N PRO A 151 1.36 4.38 -10.40
CA PRO A 151 0.39 5.33 -9.82
C PRO A 151 0.82 6.29 -8.69
N THR A 152 2.08 6.40 -8.23
CA THR A 152 2.42 7.35 -7.12
C THR A 152 3.35 8.49 -7.50
N LYS A 153 4.49 8.21 -8.14
CA LYS A 153 5.36 9.29 -8.65
C LYS A 153 4.59 10.13 -9.67
N ASN A 154 3.90 9.48 -10.60
CA ASN A 154 3.11 10.17 -11.61
C ASN A 154 1.87 10.86 -11.04
N THR A 155 1.16 10.30 -10.05
CA THR A 155 0.00 10.98 -9.46
C THR A 155 0.42 12.25 -8.71
N LEU A 156 1.53 12.21 -7.95
CA LEU A 156 2.04 13.42 -7.32
C LEU A 156 2.49 14.44 -8.36
N THR A 157 3.11 14.00 -9.46
CA THR A 157 3.45 14.87 -10.60
C THR A 157 2.22 15.45 -11.28
N PHE A 158 1.16 14.67 -11.54
CA PHE A 158 -0.09 15.16 -12.11
C PHE A 158 -0.80 16.14 -11.19
N ILE A 159 -0.76 15.89 -9.88
CA ILE A 159 -1.28 16.83 -8.88
C ILE A 159 -0.43 18.10 -8.87
N ALA A 160 0.89 18.01 -8.92
CA ALA A 160 1.77 19.18 -8.97
C ALA A 160 1.55 20.00 -10.24
N VAL A 161 1.44 19.36 -11.41
CA VAL A 161 1.12 20.00 -12.70
C VAL A 161 -0.27 20.64 -12.64
N GLY A 162 -1.27 19.94 -12.09
CA GLY A 162 -2.62 20.46 -11.92
C GLY A 162 -2.67 21.66 -10.98
N MET A 163 -1.92 21.63 -9.87
CA MET A 163 -1.81 22.75 -8.94
C MET A 163 -1.06 23.94 -9.55
N MET A 164 -0.04 23.69 -10.39
CA MET A 164 0.66 24.75 -11.12
C MET A 164 -0.27 25.41 -12.14
N LEU A 165 -1.03 24.62 -12.91
CA LEU A 165 -2.05 25.12 -13.82
C LEU A 165 -3.11 25.94 -13.08
N GLN A 166 -3.60 25.41 -11.95
CA GLN A 166 -4.55 26.11 -11.08
C GLN A 166 -3.99 27.45 -10.60
N PHE A 167 -2.73 27.49 -10.18
CA PHE A 167 -2.06 28.72 -9.76
C PHE A 167 -1.99 29.75 -10.89
N VAL A 168 -1.55 29.34 -12.09
CA VAL A 168 -1.48 30.22 -13.27
C VAL A 168 -2.87 30.74 -13.65
N CYS A 169 -3.88 29.87 -13.73
CA CYS A 169 -5.26 30.29 -14.04
C CYS A 169 -5.81 31.25 -12.98
N THR A 170 -5.57 30.98 -11.69
CA THR A 170 -6.01 31.84 -10.58
C THR A 170 -5.33 33.20 -10.63
N LEU A 171 -4.02 33.23 -10.91
CA LEU A 171 -3.25 34.46 -11.06
C LEU A 171 -3.78 35.30 -12.23
N LEU A 172 -4.05 34.68 -13.38
CA LEU A 172 -4.63 35.37 -14.53
C LEU A 172 -5.98 36.00 -14.17
N VAL A 173 -6.90 35.24 -13.55
CA VAL A 173 -8.20 35.78 -13.12
C VAL A 173 -8.04 36.92 -12.11
N PHE A 174 -7.11 36.80 -11.17
CA PHE A 174 -6.81 37.83 -10.17
C PHE A 174 -6.36 39.14 -10.82
N LEU A 175 -5.46 39.07 -11.80
CA LEU A 175 -4.94 40.25 -12.51
C LEU A 175 -5.97 40.84 -13.48
N LEU A 176 -6.80 40.02 -14.13
CA LEU A 176 -7.80 40.48 -15.09
C LEU A 176 -9.01 41.16 -14.43
N SER A 177 -9.39 40.74 -13.22
CA SER A 177 -10.62 41.21 -12.58
C SER A 177 -10.44 42.51 -11.81
N LYS A 178 -11.26 43.52 -12.13
CA LYS A 178 -11.41 44.77 -11.37
C LYS A 178 -11.95 44.56 -9.94
N LYS A 179 -12.46 43.36 -9.63
CA LYS A 179 -12.89 43.02 -8.27
C LYS A 179 -11.72 42.83 -7.32
N PHE A 180 -10.59 42.35 -7.82
CA PHE A 180 -9.46 41.95 -6.99
C PHE A 180 -8.24 42.85 -7.18
N SER A 181 -8.00 43.35 -8.40
CA SER A 181 -6.86 44.21 -8.71
C SER A 181 -7.31 45.58 -9.22
N TYR A 182 -6.57 46.64 -8.83
CA TYR A 182 -6.86 48.02 -9.23
C TYR A 182 -6.67 48.24 -10.74
N PHE A 183 -5.77 47.49 -11.37
CA PHE A 183 -5.46 47.56 -12.80
C PHE A 183 -6.22 46.52 -13.65
N GLY A 184 -7.17 45.79 -13.04
CA GLY A 184 -7.99 44.83 -13.79
C GLY A 184 -8.75 45.51 -14.93
N VAL A 185 -9.10 44.75 -15.96
CA VAL A 185 -9.80 45.25 -17.16
C VAL A 185 -11.27 44.85 -17.15
N VAL A 186 -11.60 43.71 -16.54
CA VAL A 186 -12.92 43.06 -16.62
C VAL A 186 -13.66 43.15 -15.28
N GLY A 187 -14.97 43.44 -15.32
CA GLY A 187 -15.83 43.50 -14.15
C GLY A 187 -15.93 44.90 -13.52
N LYS A 188 -16.67 45.00 -12.40
CA LYS A 188 -16.84 46.24 -11.64
C LYS A 188 -16.06 46.17 -10.33
N ALA A 189 -15.48 47.29 -9.92
CA ALA A 189 -14.89 47.42 -8.59
C ALA A 189 -15.98 47.25 -7.54
N VAL A 190 -15.70 46.47 -6.52
CA VAL A 190 -16.66 46.18 -5.45
C VAL A 190 -16.51 47.22 -4.36
N PRO A 191 -17.58 47.94 -3.98
CA PRO A 191 -17.50 48.90 -2.88
C PRO A 191 -17.22 48.19 -1.55
N PRO A 192 -16.51 48.82 -0.60
CA PRO A 192 -16.21 48.24 0.72
C PRO A 192 -17.44 48.24 1.66
N THR A 193 -18.63 48.00 1.12
CA THR A 193 -19.90 47.91 1.85
C THR A 193 -20.28 46.44 2.10
N ALA A 194 -21.19 46.19 3.03
CA ALA A 194 -21.69 44.84 3.30
C ALA A 194 -22.38 44.21 2.07
N LEU A 195 -23.07 45.03 1.27
CA LEU A 195 -23.68 44.61 0.01
C LEU A 195 -22.61 44.21 -1.03
N GLY A 196 -21.57 45.04 -1.18
CA GLY A 196 -20.44 44.76 -2.06
C GLY A 196 -19.70 43.47 -1.67
N ARG A 197 -19.51 43.20 -0.37
CA ARG A 197 -18.93 41.93 0.10
C ARG A 197 -19.72 40.70 -0.36
N GLY A 198 -21.05 40.80 -0.40
CA GLY A 198 -21.89 39.73 -0.95
C GLY A 198 -21.72 39.53 -2.46
N GLU A 199 -21.51 40.61 -3.20
CA GLU A 199 -21.26 40.59 -4.65
C GLU A 199 -19.85 40.08 -5.01
N CYS A 200 -18.85 40.32 -4.15
CA CYS A 200 -17.50 39.78 -4.32
C CYS A 200 -17.51 38.25 -4.44
N ARG A 201 -18.30 37.56 -3.61
CA ARG A 201 -18.36 36.08 -3.54
C ARG A 201 -19.10 35.43 -4.72
N LYS A 202 -19.54 36.23 -5.69
CA LYS A 202 -20.29 35.77 -6.86
C LYS A 202 -19.62 36.25 -8.14
N GLY A 203 -19.84 35.53 -9.22
CA GLY A 203 -19.43 35.91 -10.57
C GLY A 203 -18.64 34.84 -11.29
N TRP A 204 -18.29 35.14 -12.54
CA TRP A 204 -17.58 34.23 -13.42
C TRP A 204 -16.15 33.94 -12.93
N GLU A 205 -15.58 34.84 -12.12
CA GLU A 205 -14.22 34.75 -11.60
C GLU A 205 -14.01 33.51 -10.71
N TRP A 206 -15.08 33.00 -10.10
CA TRP A 206 -15.03 31.85 -9.20
C TRP A 206 -15.18 30.51 -9.93
N TRP A 207 -15.72 30.51 -11.15
CA TRP A 207 -15.99 29.28 -11.90
C TRP A 207 -14.78 28.38 -12.12
N PRO A 208 -13.57 28.88 -12.45
CA PRO A 208 -12.40 28.03 -12.60
C PRO A 208 -12.10 27.22 -11.32
N SER A 209 -12.17 27.87 -10.15
CA SER A 209 -11.98 27.21 -8.85
C SER A 209 -13.10 26.21 -8.55
N ILE A 210 -14.37 26.61 -8.75
CA ILE A 210 -15.55 25.76 -8.53
C ILE A 210 -15.48 24.50 -9.39
N ALA A 211 -15.22 24.67 -10.70
CA ALA A 211 -15.12 23.56 -11.65
C ALA A 211 -14.00 22.61 -11.23
N TRP A 212 -12.84 23.14 -10.83
CA TRP A 212 -11.72 22.32 -10.35
C TRP A 212 -12.07 21.52 -9.09
N GLN A 213 -12.74 22.12 -8.11
CA GLN A 213 -13.21 21.43 -6.90
C GLN A 213 -14.22 20.32 -7.22
N LEU A 214 -15.14 20.57 -8.16
CA LEU A 214 -16.11 19.57 -8.63
C LEU A 214 -15.45 18.44 -9.41
N VAL A 215 -14.40 18.69 -10.19
CA VAL A 215 -13.63 17.62 -10.84
C VAL A 215 -13.06 16.63 -9.80
N TRP A 216 -12.47 17.13 -8.72
CA TRP A 216 -11.93 16.27 -7.66
C TRP A 216 -13.00 15.48 -6.91
N THR A 217 -14.09 16.14 -6.54
CA THR A 217 -15.11 15.55 -5.68
C THR A 217 -16.11 14.70 -6.47
N TRP A 218 -16.52 15.12 -7.66
CA TRP A 218 -17.59 14.50 -8.44
C TRP A 218 -17.13 13.70 -9.67
N LEU A 219 -15.88 13.83 -10.12
CA LEU A 219 -15.33 12.94 -11.15
C LEU A 219 -14.28 12.00 -10.57
N TYR A 220 -13.27 12.54 -9.89
CA TYR A 220 -12.15 11.74 -9.39
C TYR A 220 -12.53 10.85 -8.20
N ALA A 221 -13.28 11.36 -7.22
CA ALA A 221 -13.66 10.54 -6.07
C ALA A 221 -14.56 9.35 -6.46
N PRO A 222 -15.59 9.49 -7.33
CA PRO A 222 -16.35 8.33 -7.84
C PRO A 222 -15.50 7.36 -8.66
N TYR A 223 -14.56 7.86 -9.48
CA TYR A 223 -13.59 7.01 -10.18
C TYR A 223 -12.75 6.18 -9.19
N LEU A 224 -12.26 6.81 -8.12
CA LEU A 224 -11.49 6.15 -7.06
C LEU A 224 -12.34 5.10 -6.34
N LEU A 225 -13.59 5.41 -5.98
CA LEU A 225 -14.54 4.46 -5.39
C LEU A 225 -14.76 3.23 -6.28
N TRP A 226 -14.95 3.45 -7.59
CA TRP A 226 -15.12 2.36 -8.55
C TRP A 226 -13.88 1.48 -8.64
N LYS A 227 -12.68 2.07 -8.72
CA LYS A 227 -11.42 1.33 -8.80
C LYS A 227 -11.10 0.54 -7.54
N VAL A 228 -11.40 1.09 -6.36
CA VAL A 228 -11.10 0.46 -5.07
C VAL A 228 -12.09 -0.65 -4.71
N ARG A 229 -13.28 -0.72 -5.33
CA ARG A 229 -14.34 -1.71 -5.03
C ARG A 229 -13.86 -3.16 -4.98
N GLY A 230 -12.91 -3.54 -5.82
CA GLY A 230 -12.38 -4.90 -5.91
C GLY A 230 -11.22 -5.22 -4.94
N ILE A 231 -10.90 -4.34 -3.99
CA ILE A 231 -9.81 -4.53 -3.03
C ILE A 231 -10.41 -4.97 -1.69
N ASP A 232 -9.96 -6.09 -1.16
CA ASP A 232 -10.40 -6.61 0.14
C ASP A 232 -9.21 -6.65 1.11
N ASP A 233 -8.95 -5.51 1.75
CA ASP A 233 -7.79 -5.34 2.64
C ASP A 233 -8.13 -5.59 4.11
N VAL A 234 -7.17 -6.15 4.87
CA VAL A 234 -7.33 -6.43 6.31
C VAL A 234 -7.16 -5.20 7.19
N HIS A 235 -6.67 -4.09 6.62
CA HIS A 235 -6.29 -2.88 7.35
C HIS A 235 -7.41 -1.82 7.35
N GLY A 236 -8.58 -2.11 6.76
CA GLY A 236 -9.70 -1.17 6.65
C GLY A 236 -9.39 0.08 5.81
N TRP A 237 -8.33 0.06 5.00
CA TRP A 237 -7.93 1.19 4.16
C TRP A 237 -8.99 1.48 3.10
N ARG A 238 -9.60 0.45 2.49
CA ARG A 238 -10.72 0.66 1.57
C ARG A 238 -11.88 1.39 2.23
N ILE A 239 -12.26 0.97 3.44
CA ILE A 239 -13.39 1.57 4.17
C ILE A 239 -13.06 3.02 4.50
N GLN A 240 -11.83 3.30 4.92
CA GLN A 240 -11.33 4.65 5.14
C GLN A 240 -11.49 5.52 3.88
N THR A 241 -10.98 5.06 2.72
CA THR A 241 -11.10 5.78 1.45
C THR A 241 -12.55 5.99 1.04
N LEU A 242 -13.41 4.99 1.24
CA LEU A 242 -14.83 5.08 0.92
C LEU A 242 -15.55 6.12 1.78
N ALA A 243 -15.37 6.07 3.09
CA ALA A 243 -15.97 7.02 4.02
C ALA A 243 -15.52 8.47 3.71
N CYS A 244 -14.23 8.66 3.44
CA CYS A 244 -13.69 9.97 3.11
C CYS A 244 -14.19 10.52 1.77
N CYS A 245 -14.30 9.69 0.73
CA CYS A 245 -14.83 10.11 -0.56
C CYS A 245 -16.32 10.48 -0.46
N LEU A 246 -17.12 9.67 0.24
CA LEU A 246 -18.55 9.94 0.44
C LEU A 246 -18.79 11.20 1.28
N ALA A 247 -17.99 11.42 2.32
CA ALA A 247 -18.08 12.62 3.15
C ALA A 247 -17.78 13.91 2.36
N GLY A 248 -16.89 13.83 1.36
CA GLY A 248 -16.48 14.96 0.51
C GLY A 248 -17.51 15.41 -0.52
N LEU A 249 -18.39 14.52 -0.99
CA LEU A 249 -19.36 14.79 -2.06
C LEU A 249 -20.34 15.95 -1.77
N PRO A 250 -20.99 16.04 -0.59
CA PRO A 250 -22.02 17.05 -0.35
C PRO A 250 -21.47 18.47 -0.11
N ALA A 251 -20.18 18.63 0.19
CA ALA A 251 -19.63 19.90 0.66
C ALA A 251 -19.74 21.03 -0.39
N SER A 252 -19.23 20.80 -1.61
CA SER A 252 -19.26 21.81 -2.68
C SER A 252 -20.69 22.15 -3.16
N PRO A 253 -21.61 21.18 -3.39
CA PRO A 253 -23.01 21.50 -3.71
C PRO A 253 -23.72 22.32 -2.64
N LEU A 254 -23.57 21.96 -1.35
CA LEU A 254 -24.22 22.69 -0.26
C LEU A 254 -23.67 24.10 -0.09
N TRP A 255 -22.36 24.29 -0.29
CA TRP A 255 -21.74 25.61 -0.33
C TRP A 255 -22.29 26.47 -1.49
N LEU A 256 -22.42 25.91 -2.69
CA LEU A 256 -23.00 26.63 -3.84
C LEU A 256 -24.47 26.99 -3.60
N LEU A 257 -25.27 26.05 -3.06
CA LEU A 257 -26.65 26.32 -2.68
C LEU A 257 -26.74 27.48 -1.69
N ALA A 258 -25.89 27.50 -0.65
CA ALA A 258 -25.86 28.59 0.33
C ALA A 258 -25.48 29.95 -0.26
N LEU A 259 -24.73 29.99 -1.37
CA LEU A 259 -24.35 31.23 -2.05
C LEU A 259 -25.43 31.76 -3.02
N TYR A 260 -26.06 30.86 -3.76
CA TYR A 260 -26.95 31.23 -4.87
C TYR A 260 -28.44 31.21 -4.49
N GLU A 261 -28.86 30.34 -3.58
CA GLU A 261 -30.27 30.19 -3.20
C GLU A 261 -30.70 31.28 -2.19
N PRO A 262 -31.64 32.18 -2.54
CA PRO A 262 -32.06 33.27 -1.67
C PRO A 262 -32.69 32.78 -0.37
N THR A 263 -33.48 31.70 -0.43
CA THR A 263 -34.17 31.11 0.73
C THR A 263 -33.17 30.62 1.79
N MET A 264 -32.11 29.96 1.34
CA MET A 264 -31.05 29.45 2.21
C MET A 264 -30.18 30.59 2.77
N LYS A 265 -30.01 31.66 1.98
CA LYS A 265 -29.28 32.87 2.39
C LYS A 265 -29.96 33.60 3.54
N THR A 266 -31.29 33.78 3.50
CA THR A 266 -32.03 34.54 4.53
C THR A 266 -32.22 33.74 5.82
N THR A 267 -32.50 32.45 5.71
CA THR A 267 -32.93 31.64 6.85
C THR A 267 -31.78 30.95 7.57
N ILE A 268 -30.83 30.39 6.80
CA ILE A 268 -29.78 29.51 7.34
C ILE A 268 -28.43 30.23 7.41
N SER A 269 -28.09 31.03 6.39
CA SER A 269 -26.75 31.62 6.28
C SER A 269 -26.45 32.73 7.30
N SER A 270 -27.47 33.20 8.02
CA SER A 270 -27.32 34.09 9.17
C SER A 270 -26.59 33.42 10.33
N TYR A 271 -26.85 32.13 10.57
CA TYR A 271 -26.21 31.35 11.63
C TYR A 271 -25.12 30.44 11.08
N TRP A 272 -25.35 29.83 9.91
CA TRP A 272 -24.45 28.86 9.28
C TRP A 272 -23.88 29.42 7.98
N THR A 273 -22.76 30.14 8.06
CA THR A 273 -22.21 30.83 6.90
C THR A 273 -21.78 29.86 5.79
N PRO A 274 -21.82 30.26 4.50
CA PRO A 274 -21.61 29.34 3.39
C PRO A 274 -20.34 28.46 3.49
N PRO A 275 -19.16 28.97 3.92
CA PRO A 275 -17.97 28.13 4.08
C PRO A 275 -18.10 27.03 5.15
N LEU A 276 -18.99 27.14 6.14
CA LEU A 276 -19.19 26.10 7.15
C LEU A 276 -19.76 24.80 6.55
N TRP A 277 -20.33 24.81 5.34
CA TRP A 277 -20.78 23.58 4.67
C TRP A 277 -19.64 22.60 4.35
N PHE A 278 -18.39 23.08 4.31
CA PHE A 278 -17.22 22.21 4.23
C PHE A 278 -16.84 21.58 5.57
N ALA A 279 -17.26 22.15 6.71
CA ALA A 279 -16.79 21.74 8.03
C ALA A 279 -17.15 20.29 8.39
N PRO A 280 -18.40 19.80 8.24
CA PRO A 280 -18.74 18.41 8.55
C PRO A 280 -17.95 17.41 7.71
N SER A 281 -17.80 17.69 6.41
CA SER A 281 -17.00 16.88 5.50
C SER A 281 -15.55 16.79 5.96
N ILE A 282 -14.92 17.94 6.24
CA ILE A 282 -13.51 17.98 6.65
C ILE A 282 -13.32 17.27 8.00
N MET A 283 -14.21 17.46 8.97
CA MET A 283 -14.13 16.76 10.26
C MET A 283 -14.21 15.23 10.07
N ILE A 284 -15.15 14.72 9.27
CA ILE A 284 -15.25 13.28 9.00
C ILE A 284 -13.99 12.77 8.28
N MET A 285 -13.53 13.49 7.25
CA MET A 285 -12.32 13.13 6.50
C MET A 285 -11.08 13.07 7.40
N GLN A 286 -10.88 14.08 8.26
CA GLN A 286 -9.76 14.13 9.21
C GLN A 286 -9.86 13.01 10.25
N GLY A 287 -11.04 12.82 10.83
CA GLY A 287 -11.27 11.80 11.85
C GLY A 287 -10.99 10.42 11.29
N VAL A 288 -11.54 10.08 10.12
CA VAL A 288 -11.33 8.79 9.49
C VAL A 288 -9.87 8.62 9.03
N ALA A 289 -9.23 9.66 8.48
CA ALA A 289 -7.84 9.59 8.03
C ALA A 289 -6.82 9.37 9.16
N ILE A 290 -7.08 9.90 10.36
CA ILE A 290 -6.19 9.78 11.52
C ILE A 290 -6.56 8.57 12.39
N PHE A 291 -7.83 8.40 12.76
CA PHE A 291 -8.22 7.38 13.74
C PHE A 291 -8.29 5.97 13.17
N SER A 292 -8.60 5.81 11.87
CA SER A 292 -8.60 4.49 11.23
C SER A 292 -7.23 3.78 11.32
N PRO A 293 -6.11 4.40 10.89
CA PRO A 293 -4.79 3.77 11.05
C PRO A 293 -4.40 3.58 12.53
N CYS A 294 -4.78 4.49 13.44
CA CYS A 294 -4.55 4.30 14.88
C CYS A 294 -5.25 3.04 15.42
N ALA A 295 -6.51 2.81 15.04
CA ALA A 295 -7.26 1.62 15.42
C ALA A 295 -6.59 0.33 14.88
N VAL A 296 -6.06 0.38 13.66
CA VAL A 296 -5.30 -0.73 13.06
C VAL A 296 -4.02 -1.02 13.84
N VAL A 297 -3.29 0.00 14.29
CA VAL A 297 -2.08 -0.18 15.12
C VAL A 297 -2.43 -0.94 16.41
N TYR A 298 -3.48 -0.51 17.10
CA TYR A 298 -3.91 -1.15 18.34
C TYR A 298 -4.35 -2.60 18.11
N LYS A 299 -5.17 -2.83 17.08
CA LYS A 299 -5.64 -4.17 16.70
C LYS A 299 -4.47 -5.11 16.36
N ASN A 300 -3.50 -4.65 15.56
CA ASN A 300 -2.36 -5.45 15.17
C ASN A 300 -1.44 -5.75 16.36
N ARG A 301 -1.19 -4.79 17.25
CA ARG A 301 -0.41 -5.02 18.48
C ARG A 301 -1.06 -6.05 19.40
N ARG A 302 -2.38 -5.95 19.58
CA ARG A 302 -3.13 -6.93 20.36
C ARG A 302 -3.02 -8.33 19.76
N LEU A 303 -3.19 -8.44 18.44
CA LEU A 303 -3.05 -9.72 17.74
C LEU A 303 -1.63 -10.29 17.86
N GLU A 304 -0.61 -9.45 17.76
CA GLU A 304 0.80 -9.82 17.90
C GLU A 304 1.10 -10.30 19.34
N SER A 305 0.58 -9.62 20.36
CA SER A 305 0.73 -10.06 21.76
C SER A 305 0.02 -11.37 22.05
N GLU A 306 -1.22 -11.55 21.55
CA GLU A 306 -1.98 -12.79 21.70
C GLU A 306 -1.24 -13.95 21.02
N THR A 307 -0.71 -13.73 19.82
CA THR A 307 0.08 -14.74 19.08
C THR A 307 1.35 -15.13 19.84
N ARG A 308 2.09 -14.15 20.37
CA ARG A 308 3.30 -14.42 21.16
C ARG A 308 2.98 -15.18 22.44
N GLN A 309 1.86 -14.87 23.09
CA GLN A 309 1.42 -15.58 24.28
C GLN A 309 1.10 -17.04 23.96
N ILE A 310 0.30 -17.31 22.92
CA ILE A 310 -0.02 -18.67 22.47
C ILE A 310 1.26 -19.45 22.14
N LEU A 311 2.22 -18.83 21.47
CA LEU A 311 3.51 -19.45 21.14
C LEU A 311 4.29 -19.80 22.41
N SER A 312 4.36 -18.87 23.38
CA SER A 312 5.07 -19.10 24.64
C SER A 312 4.43 -20.20 25.49
N GLU A 313 3.10 -20.27 25.55
CA GLU A 313 2.36 -21.32 26.26
C GLU A 313 2.57 -22.69 25.61
N TRP A 314 2.57 -22.75 24.28
CA TRP A 314 2.87 -23.97 23.55
C TRP A 314 4.32 -24.43 23.78
N GLU A 315 5.29 -23.52 23.74
CA GLU A 315 6.69 -23.84 24.05
C GLU A 315 6.86 -24.34 25.49
N HIS A 316 6.16 -23.71 26.45
CA HIS A 316 6.22 -24.13 27.85
C HIS A 316 5.58 -25.50 28.06
N LYS A 317 4.45 -25.80 27.41
CA LYS A 317 3.83 -27.13 27.43
C LYS A 317 4.71 -28.19 26.78
N LYS A 318 5.39 -27.85 25.69
CA LYS A 318 6.37 -28.73 25.05
C LYS A 318 7.54 -29.04 26.00
N ARG A 319 8.10 -28.01 26.66
CA ARG A 319 9.20 -28.17 27.63
C ARG A 319 8.76 -28.93 28.89
N ALA A 320 7.58 -28.63 29.44
CA ALA A 320 7.01 -29.31 30.60
C ALA A 320 6.56 -30.75 30.32
N GLY A 321 6.19 -31.05 29.07
CA GLY A 321 5.91 -32.40 28.59
C GLY A 321 7.17 -33.20 28.20
N THR A 322 8.38 -32.63 28.34
CA THR A 322 9.65 -33.32 28.04
C THR A 322 10.33 -33.81 29.33
N SER A 323 9.57 -34.47 30.20
CA SER A 323 10.09 -35.35 31.26
C SER A 323 9.60 -36.80 31.13
N THR A 324 9.02 -37.18 29.99
CA THR A 324 8.75 -38.59 29.63
C THR A 324 8.98 -38.87 28.14
N SER A 325 10.22 -39.30 27.87
CA SER A 325 10.76 -40.17 26.81
C SER A 325 10.38 -40.03 25.32
N LEU A 326 11.44 -39.97 24.49
CA LEU A 326 11.74 -40.79 23.31
C LEU A 326 10.60 -41.63 22.67
N SER A 327 10.41 -41.36 21.37
CA SER A 327 10.00 -42.27 20.27
C SER A 327 8.72 -43.12 20.35
N SER A 328 8.00 -43.06 19.21
CA SER A 328 7.21 -44.13 18.58
C SER A 328 5.68 -44.16 18.74
N ASP A 329 5.04 -44.18 17.57
CA ASP A 329 3.85 -44.90 17.13
C ASP A 329 2.78 -45.40 18.12
N SER A 330 1.55 -44.98 17.79
CA SER A 330 0.31 -45.78 17.76
C SER A 330 -0.47 -46.13 19.05
N THR A 331 -1.81 -46.12 18.85
CA THR A 331 -2.91 -46.74 19.61
C THR A 331 -3.48 -46.13 20.91
N MET A 332 -4.74 -45.66 20.77
CA MET A 332 -5.97 -45.99 21.51
C MET A 332 -6.05 -45.85 23.06
N VAL A 333 -7.04 -45.04 23.46
CA VAL A 333 -8.04 -45.24 24.55
C VAL A 333 -7.54 -45.60 25.96
N ALA A 334 -7.72 -44.69 26.92
CA ALA A 334 -8.43 -44.97 28.17
C ALA A 334 -8.71 -43.70 28.99
N SER A 335 -9.86 -43.77 29.64
CA SER A 335 -10.57 -42.83 30.49
C SER A 335 -10.00 -42.63 31.92
N ARG A 336 -10.51 -41.57 32.58
CA ARG A 336 -10.48 -41.24 34.04
C ARG A 336 -9.12 -40.72 34.55
N SER A 337 -9.02 -39.73 35.44
CA SER A 337 -9.91 -39.35 36.54
C SER A 337 -9.69 -37.88 36.96
N LYS A 338 -10.72 -37.31 37.61
CA LYS A 338 -10.73 -36.02 38.30
C LYS A 338 -9.75 -36.03 39.48
N SER A 339 -8.99 -34.95 39.67
CA SER A 339 -8.62 -34.48 41.01
C SER A 339 -8.55 -32.94 41.03
N LYS A 340 -9.10 -32.38 42.11
CA LYS A 340 -9.24 -30.96 42.41
C LYS A 340 -8.08 -30.51 43.28
N SER A 341 -7.54 -29.33 42.99
CA SER A 341 -7.01 -28.27 43.88
C SER A 341 -6.05 -27.42 43.03
N SER A 342 -5.94 -26.10 43.11
CA SER A 342 -6.17 -25.18 44.21
C SER A 342 -6.76 -23.85 43.71
N LEU A 343 -7.43 -23.18 44.63
CA LEU A 343 -7.89 -21.80 44.54
C LEU A 343 -6.67 -20.85 44.48
N ASN A 344 -6.75 -19.80 43.67
CA ASN A 344 -6.67 -18.41 44.17
C ASN A 344 -7.02 -17.34 43.11
N SER A 345 -7.79 -16.36 43.62
CA SER A 345 -8.12 -14.99 43.18
C SER A 345 -8.86 -14.72 41.86
N ALA A 346 -10.19 -14.67 41.98
CA ALA A 346 -11.03 -13.60 41.38
C ALA A 346 -10.63 -12.25 42.02
N TRP A 347 -10.59 -11.09 41.34
CA TRP A 347 -11.72 -10.40 40.70
C TRP A 347 -11.22 -9.24 39.84
N SER A 348 -11.71 -9.13 38.60
CA SER A 348 -12.32 -7.89 38.09
C SER A 348 -13.03 -8.16 36.77
N THR A 349 -14.33 -7.86 36.79
CA THR A 349 -15.31 -8.15 35.76
C THR A 349 -15.55 -6.90 34.92
N SER A 350 -15.43 -6.97 33.60
CA SER A 350 -16.35 -6.23 32.72
C SER A 350 -16.47 -6.89 31.33
N ARG A 351 -17.68 -7.40 31.11
CA ARG A 351 -18.36 -7.82 29.87
C ARG A 351 -17.63 -7.57 28.54
N SER A 352 -17.21 -8.65 27.90
CA SER A 352 -17.41 -8.84 26.45
C SER A 352 -17.86 -10.28 26.21
N ARG A 353 -19.14 -10.43 25.80
CA ARG A 353 -19.66 -11.67 25.22
C ARG A 353 -19.02 -11.82 23.84
N SER A 354 -18.05 -12.70 23.73
CA SER A 354 -17.70 -13.36 22.48
C SER A 354 -17.46 -14.83 22.78
N ASP A 355 -18.30 -15.68 22.20
CA ASP A 355 -18.06 -17.11 22.09
C ASP A 355 -16.65 -17.35 21.56
N SER A 356 -15.77 -17.84 22.41
CA SER A 356 -14.56 -18.53 21.97
C SER A 356 -14.36 -19.74 22.83
N ASN A 357 -15.05 -20.82 22.47
CA ASN A 357 -14.46 -22.15 22.54
C ASN A 357 -13.17 -22.12 21.70
N ALA A 358 -12.08 -21.63 22.29
CA ALA A 358 -10.75 -21.88 21.78
C ALA A 358 -10.47 -23.36 22.03
N ASP A 359 -10.85 -24.20 21.06
CA ASP A 359 -10.46 -25.60 20.99
C ASP A 359 -8.91 -25.66 21.15
N PRO A 360 -8.34 -26.47 22.05
CA PRO A 360 -6.89 -26.62 22.24
C PRO A 360 -6.11 -26.93 20.96
N ARG A 361 -6.81 -27.30 19.87
CA ARG A 361 -6.25 -27.50 18.52
C ARG A 361 -5.86 -26.22 17.77
N ASN A 362 -6.33 -25.04 18.18
CA ASN A 362 -5.97 -23.79 17.51
C ASN A 362 -4.55 -23.32 17.85
N GLY A 363 -4.01 -23.66 19.03
CA GLY A 363 -2.66 -23.27 19.43
C GLY A 363 -1.57 -23.83 18.50
N ASP A 364 -1.73 -25.08 18.05
CA ASP A 364 -0.81 -25.72 17.11
C ASP A 364 -0.72 -24.99 15.76
N LEU A 365 -1.78 -24.28 15.36
CA LEU A 365 -1.80 -23.52 14.11
C LEU A 365 -0.91 -22.28 14.18
N TYR A 366 -0.66 -21.70 15.35
CA TYR A 366 0.17 -20.49 15.51
C TYR A 366 1.67 -20.80 15.67
N THR A 367 2.08 -22.04 15.40
CA THR A 367 3.47 -22.49 15.55
C THR A 367 4.30 -22.25 14.29
N MET A 368 5.63 -22.12 14.47
CA MET A 368 6.59 -22.09 13.35
C MET A 368 6.48 -23.32 12.44
N ALA A 369 6.25 -24.50 13.02
CA ALA A 369 6.10 -25.74 12.26
C ALA A 369 4.86 -25.70 11.34
N ALA A 370 3.75 -25.11 11.79
CA ALA A 370 2.56 -24.95 10.97
C ALA A 370 2.79 -24.01 9.77
N LEU A 371 3.51 -22.90 10.00
CA LEU A 371 3.91 -21.97 8.94
C LEU A 371 4.83 -22.65 7.92
N GLU A 372 5.90 -23.31 8.37
CA GLU A 372 6.85 -24.00 7.49
C GLU A 372 6.18 -25.12 6.68
N LYS A 373 5.29 -25.90 7.30
CA LYS A 373 4.48 -26.89 6.60
C LYS A 373 3.60 -26.24 5.53
N SER A 374 3.01 -25.07 5.80
CA SER A 374 2.22 -24.35 4.79
C SER A 374 3.09 -23.89 3.62
N LEU A 375 4.30 -23.39 3.89
CA LEU A 375 5.26 -22.96 2.87
C LEU A 375 5.75 -24.14 2.01
N GLN A 376 6.02 -25.29 2.62
CA GLN A 376 6.48 -26.50 1.92
C GLN A 376 5.39 -27.18 1.11
N VAL A 377 4.18 -27.32 1.66
CA VAL A 377 3.10 -28.11 1.01
C VAL A 377 2.49 -27.33 -0.15
N ASN A 378 2.08 -26.08 0.09
CA ASN A 378 1.52 -25.23 -0.96
C ASN A 378 1.43 -23.77 -0.47
N PRO A 379 2.42 -22.92 -0.83
CA PRO A 379 2.52 -21.54 -0.37
C PRO A 379 1.50 -20.61 -1.05
N LYS A 380 0.86 -21.03 -2.17
CA LYS A 380 0.01 -20.15 -2.99
C LYS A 380 -1.10 -19.44 -2.21
N PRO A 381 -1.92 -20.10 -1.37
CA PRO A 381 -2.99 -19.40 -0.66
C PRO A 381 -2.47 -18.35 0.33
N LEU A 382 -1.33 -18.61 0.96
CA LEU A 382 -0.68 -17.66 1.86
C LEU A 382 -0.11 -16.48 1.07
N LEU A 383 0.50 -16.73 -0.09
CA LEU A 383 0.98 -15.69 -1.00
C LEU A 383 -0.17 -14.81 -1.52
N LEU A 384 -1.28 -15.41 -1.98
CA LEU A 384 -2.44 -14.65 -2.45
C LEU A 384 -3.03 -13.78 -1.33
N PHE A 385 -3.12 -14.31 -0.11
CA PHE A 385 -3.59 -13.54 1.04
C PHE A 385 -2.63 -12.40 1.39
N ALA A 386 -1.33 -12.69 1.46
CA ALA A 386 -0.29 -11.70 1.75
C ALA A 386 -0.28 -10.58 0.70
N ALA A 387 -0.36 -10.92 -0.58
CA ALA A 387 -0.35 -9.98 -1.69
C ALA A 387 -1.65 -9.16 -1.78
N LEU A 388 -2.82 -9.81 -1.78
CA LEU A 388 -4.08 -9.14 -2.10
C LEU A 388 -4.77 -8.50 -0.90
N LYS A 389 -4.49 -8.97 0.32
CA LYS A 389 -5.19 -8.52 1.54
C LYS A 389 -4.28 -7.85 2.55
N ASP A 390 -3.13 -8.44 2.88
CA ASP A 390 -2.22 -7.92 3.92
C ASP A 390 -1.17 -6.92 3.37
N PHE A 391 -0.97 -6.89 2.05
CA PHE A 391 0.07 -6.12 1.34
C PHE A 391 1.49 -6.42 1.83
N SER A 392 1.78 -7.71 2.03
CA SER A 392 3.04 -8.26 2.53
C SER A 392 3.57 -9.41 1.66
N GLY A 393 3.16 -9.44 0.38
CA GLY A 393 3.45 -10.52 -0.56
C GLY A 393 4.94 -10.72 -0.82
N GLU A 394 5.75 -9.67 -0.69
CA GLU A 394 7.21 -9.70 -0.83
C GLU A 394 7.87 -10.68 0.15
N ASN A 395 7.35 -10.80 1.37
CA ASN A 395 7.91 -11.68 2.39
C ASN A 395 7.70 -13.16 2.03
N ILE A 396 6.49 -13.52 1.59
CA ILE A 396 6.18 -14.90 1.20
C ILE A 396 6.89 -15.25 -0.11
N SER A 397 6.93 -14.32 -1.06
CA SER A 397 7.65 -14.49 -2.32
C SER A 397 9.16 -14.68 -2.08
N PHE A 398 9.79 -13.87 -1.23
CA PHE A 398 11.19 -14.03 -0.85
C PHE A 398 11.47 -15.43 -0.27
N LEU A 399 10.66 -15.87 0.70
CA LEU A 399 10.81 -17.20 1.32
C LEU A 399 10.68 -18.33 0.28
N GLN A 400 9.77 -18.19 -0.68
CA GLN A 400 9.62 -19.16 -1.76
C GLN A 400 10.88 -19.21 -2.64
N HIS A 401 11.40 -18.06 -3.09
CA HIS A 401 12.57 -18.02 -3.97
C HIS A 401 13.86 -18.48 -3.27
N VAL A 402 14.03 -18.15 -1.98
CA VAL A 402 15.16 -18.67 -1.19
C VAL A 402 15.06 -20.19 -1.01
N SER A 403 13.86 -20.73 -0.79
CA SER A 403 13.64 -22.17 -0.70
C SER A 403 13.94 -22.89 -2.03
N GLU A 404 13.51 -22.31 -3.17
CA GLU A 404 13.80 -22.85 -4.51
C GLU A 404 15.30 -22.79 -4.81
N TRP A 405 15.95 -21.68 -4.49
CA TRP A 405 17.40 -21.51 -4.63
C TRP A 405 18.18 -22.54 -3.79
N LYS A 406 17.81 -22.70 -2.50
CA LYS A 406 18.41 -23.71 -1.61
C LYS A 406 18.20 -25.15 -2.10
N ALA A 407 17.07 -25.44 -2.74
CA ALA A 407 16.81 -26.78 -3.27
C ALA A 407 17.80 -27.16 -4.39
N ILE A 408 18.38 -26.20 -5.11
CA ILE A 408 19.41 -26.45 -6.13
C ILE A 408 20.74 -26.85 -5.49
N TRP A 409 21.02 -26.38 -4.27
CA TRP A 409 22.21 -26.80 -3.50
C TRP A 409 22.11 -28.22 -2.94
N ALA A 410 20.91 -28.80 -2.87
CA ALA A 410 20.74 -30.14 -2.35
C ALA A 410 21.31 -31.18 -3.35
N PRO A 411 22.13 -32.14 -2.89
CA PRO A 411 22.60 -33.20 -3.76
C PRO A 411 21.40 -33.99 -4.31
N PRO A 412 21.42 -34.42 -5.59
CA PRO A 412 20.32 -35.21 -6.14
C PRO A 412 20.12 -36.46 -5.28
N CYS A 413 18.95 -36.56 -4.67
CA CYS A 413 18.59 -37.71 -3.86
C CYS A 413 18.68 -38.96 -4.75
N SER A 414 19.47 -39.92 -4.31
CA SER A 414 19.81 -41.16 -5.02
C SER A 414 18.57 -41.84 -5.62
N SER A 415 18.44 -41.83 -6.94
CA SER A 415 17.61 -42.80 -7.66
C SER A 415 18.41 -43.44 -8.79
N ARG A 416 18.40 -44.78 -8.75
CA ARG A 416 19.17 -45.74 -9.55
C ARG A 416 20.69 -45.75 -9.32
N ALA A 417 21.07 -46.40 -8.22
CA ALA A 417 22.17 -47.35 -8.28
C ALA A 417 21.91 -48.32 -9.44
N GLY A 418 22.77 -48.29 -10.46
CA GLY A 418 22.62 -49.15 -11.63
C GLY A 418 23.18 -48.61 -12.94
N PHE A 419 24.12 -47.66 -12.93
CA PHE A 419 25.08 -47.51 -14.03
C PHE A 419 26.31 -46.81 -13.49
N MET A 420 27.50 -47.36 -13.73
CA MET A 420 28.75 -46.72 -13.33
C MET A 420 28.81 -45.30 -13.90
N ARG A 421 28.93 -44.30 -13.02
CA ARG A 421 29.58 -43.03 -13.36
C ARG A 421 30.56 -42.69 -12.24
N LYS A 422 31.77 -43.22 -12.36
CA LYS A 422 32.94 -42.82 -11.59
C LYS A 422 33.53 -41.58 -12.27
N ILE A 423 32.92 -40.42 -12.02
CA ILE A 423 33.53 -39.11 -12.28
C ILE A 423 33.17 -38.27 -11.05
N GLY A 424 34.14 -38.06 -10.16
CA GLY A 424 33.99 -37.05 -9.12
C GLY A 424 33.74 -35.69 -9.79
N PRO A 425 32.88 -34.83 -9.24
CA PRO A 425 32.59 -33.54 -9.86
C PRO A 425 33.91 -32.79 -10.09
N ASP A 426 34.20 -32.44 -11.33
CA ASP A 426 35.39 -31.66 -11.67
C ASP A 426 35.33 -30.33 -10.90
N HIS A 427 36.47 -29.83 -10.41
CA HIS A 427 36.53 -28.55 -9.68
C HIS A 427 35.96 -27.41 -10.55
N ARG A 428 36.09 -27.54 -11.87
CA ARG A 428 35.52 -26.63 -12.87
C ARG A 428 33.98 -26.61 -12.86
N ASP A 429 33.35 -27.76 -12.71
CA ASP A 429 31.89 -27.89 -12.66
C ASP A 429 31.34 -27.28 -11.36
N GLN A 430 32.03 -27.47 -10.23
CA GLN A 430 31.66 -26.84 -8.96
C GLN A 430 31.79 -25.32 -9.00
N ALA A 431 32.85 -24.79 -9.61
CA ALA A 431 33.05 -23.36 -9.77
C ALA A 431 31.99 -22.71 -10.68
N MET A 432 31.60 -23.38 -11.77
CA MET A 432 30.51 -22.92 -12.64
C MET A 432 29.16 -22.94 -11.90
N LEU A 433 28.83 -24.02 -11.19
CA LEU A 433 27.61 -24.11 -10.38
C LEU A 433 27.58 -23.02 -9.30
N ARG A 434 28.69 -22.78 -8.61
CA ARG A 434 28.81 -21.71 -7.60
C ARG A 434 28.55 -20.33 -8.21
N ARG A 435 29.03 -20.06 -9.43
CA ARG A 435 28.79 -18.80 -10.15
C ARG A 435 27.34 -18.65 -10.60
N GLU A 436 26.70 -19.73 -11.06
CA GLU A 436 25.28 -19.73 -11.40
C GLU A 436 24.42 -19.48 -10.16
N GLN A 437 24.72 -20.17 -9.05
CA GLN A 437 24.04 -19.93 -7.77
C GLN A 437 24.22 -18.51 -7.26
N TYR A 438 25.41 -17.94 -7.44
CA TYR A 438 25.68 -16.53 -7.11
C TYR A 438 24.85 -15.60 -7.99
N THR A 439 24.71 -15.90 -9.28
CA THR A 439 23.85 -15.15 -10.20
C THR A 439 22.41 -15.11 -9.72
N LEU A 440 21.84 -16.27 -9.41
CA LEU A 440 20.48 -16.36 -8.88
C LEU A 440 20.34 -15.61 -7.55
N ALA A 441 21.33 -15.70 -6.67
CA ALA A 441 21.35 -14.99 -5.39
C ALA A 441 21.38 -13.46 -5.57
N VAL A 442 22.19 -12.93 -6.48
CA VAL A 442 22.23 -11.49 -6.81
C VAL A 442 20.88 -11.02 -7.36
N HIS A 443 20.23 -11.85 -8.18
CA HIS A 443 18.88 -11.57 -8.67
C HIS A 443 17.86 -11.52 -7.52
N ILE A 444 17.86 -12.49 -6.61
CA ILE A 444 17.00 -12.49 -5.41
C ILE A 444 17.25 -11.24 -4.56
N TYR A 445 18.53 -10.92 -4.31
CA TYR A 445 18.93 -9.73 -3.56
C TYR A 445 18.40 -8.45 -4.22
N SER A 446 18.59 -8.30 -5.53
CA SER A 446 18.14 -7.11 -6.28
C SER A 446 16.62 -6.97 -6.35
N ALA A 447 15.88 -8.09 -6.27
CA ALA A 447 14.43 -8.11 -6.39
C ALA A 447 13.72 -7.92 -5.05
N PHE A 448 14.26 -8.48 -3.96
CA PHE A 448 13.58 -8.51 -2.66
C PHE A 448 14.32 -7.80 -1.52
N VAL A 449 15.63 -7.54 -1.62
CA VAL A 449 16.44 -7.05 -0.49
C VAL A 449 16.95 -5.62 -0.71
N SER A 450 17.48 -5.32 -1.90
CA SER A 450 18.11 -4.03 -2.18
C SER A 450 17.10 -2.88 -2.11
N MET A 451 17.41 -1.85 -1.34
CA MET A 451 16.61 -0.63 -1.22
C MET A 451 16.61 0.23 -2.49
N ARG A 452 17.60 0.03 -3.37
CA ARG A 452 17.78 0.80 -4.61
C ARG A 452 17.03 0.19 -5.78
N TYR A 453 16.95 -1.14 -5.83
CA TYR A 453 16.45 -1.87 -6.99
C TYR A 453 15.11 -2.59 -6.76
N SER A 454 14.71 -2.82 -5.50
CA SER A 454 13.45 -3.47 -5.15
C SER A 454 12.31 -2.47 -4.97
N ASP A 455 11.15 -2.76 -5.55
CA ASP A 455 9.91 -2.00 -5.32
C ASP A 455 9.36 -2.22 -3.90
N PHE A 456 9.52 -3.44 -3.37
CA PHE A 456 9.10 -3.85 -2.03
C PHE A 456 10.23 -4.62 -1.36
N PRO A 457 11.23 -3.91 -0.82
CA PRO A 457 12.29 -4.55 -0.07
C PRO A 457 11.70 -5.17 1.21
N ILE A 458 12.11 -6.40 1.50
CA ILE A 458 11.74 -7.11 2.72
C ILE A 458 12.20 -6.33 3.96
N ASN A 459 11.41 -6.39 5.03
CA ASN A 459 11.74 -5.68 6.25
C ASN A 459 12.75 -6.48 7.09
N ILE A 460 14.04 -6.18 6.94
CA ILE A 460 15.15 -6.75 7.71
C ILE A 460 15.92 -5.68 8.48
N SER A 461 16.64 -6.10 9.54
CA SER A 461 17.48 -5.17 10.30
C SER A 461 18.62 -4.61 9.44
N SER A 462 19.08 -3.41 9.80
CA SER A 462 20.20 -2.75 9.10
C SER A 462 21.47 -3.59 9.11
N VAL A 463 21.67 -4.41 10.16
CA VAL A 463 22.81 -5.34 10.26
C VAL A 463 22.72 -6.41 9.18
N HIS A 464 21.59 -7.12 9.06
CA HIS A 464 21.41 -8.14 8.03
C HIS A 464 21.43 -7.56 6.61
N LEU A 465 20.94 -6.33 6.44
CA LEU A 465 21.01 -5.64 5.15
C LEU A 465 22.47 -5.36 4.76
N LYS A 466 23.30 -4.87 5.69
CA LYS A 466 24.73 -4.62 5.46
C LYS A 466 25.48 -5.91 5.14
N ASP A 467 25.20 -7.00 5.85
CA ASP A 467 25.79 -8.32 5.58
C ASP A 467 25.50 -8.78 4.14
N LEU A 468 24.24 -8.66 3.69
CA LEU A 468 23.84 -9.03 2.33
C LEU A 468 24.35 -8.06 1.27
N ALA A 469 24.40 -6.75 1.58
CA ALA A 469 24.93 -5.74 0.69
C ALA A 469 26.43 -5.95 0.42
N ALA A 470 27.20 -6.31 1.44
CA ALA A 470 28.61 -6.66 1.29
C ALA A 470 28.84 -7.86 0.37
N LEU A 471 27.87 -8.77 0.24
CA LEU A 471 27.96 -9.95 -0.61
C LEU A 471 27.47 -9.72 -2.04
N PHE A 472 26.48 -8.85 -2.25
CA PHE A 472 25.72 -8.82 -3.51
C PHE A 472 25.55 -7.43 -4.14
N GLU A 473 25.78 -6.31 -3.44
CA GLU A 473 25.45 -4.97 -3.95
C GLU A 473 26.33 -4.58 -5.15
N GLU A 474 27.63 -4.86 -5.11
CA GLU A 474 28.53 -4.57 -6.24
C GLU A 474 28.12 -5.33 -7.51
N ALA A 475 27.84 -6.63 -7.36
CA ALA A 475 27.36 -7.48 -8.45
C ALA A 475 25.99 -7.01 -8.97
N ALA A 476 25.08 -6.62 -8.06
CA ALA A 476 23.77 -6.09 -8.43
C ALA A 476 23.89 -4.76 -9.19
N GLN A 477 24.83 -3.88 -8.79
CA GLN A 477 25.12 -2.64 -9.49
C GLN A 477 25.70 -2.88 -10.87
N LYS A 478 26.53 -3.92 -11.09
CA LYS A 478 27.03 -4.25 -12.43
C LYS A 478 25.94 -4.80 -13.35
N ILE A 479 25.03 -5.64 -12.82
CA ILE A 479 23.89 -6.17 -13.60
C ILE A 479 22.87 -5.08 -13.93
N LYS A 480 22.52 -4.22 -12.97
CA LYS A 480 21.45 -3.22 -13.14
C LYS A 480 21.94 -1.80 -13.49
N GLY A 481 23.21 -1.49 -13.27
CA GLY A 481 23.79 -0.16 -13.46
C GLY A 481 24.10 0.18 -14.92
N GLY A 482 24.27 -0.82 -15.79
CA GLY A 482 24.39 -0.60 -17.24
C GLY A 482 23.14 0.08 -17.85
N ASP A 483 21.96 -0.15 -17.27
CA ASP A 483 20.69 0.44 -17.68
C ASP A 483 20.40 1.80 -16.99
N GLN A 484 21.27 2.28 -16.10
CA GLN A 484 21.00 3.39 -15.17
C GLN A 484 21.88 4.65 -15.35
N LYS A 485 22.53 4.83 -16.51
CA LYS A 485 23.33 6.04 -16.80
C LYS A 485 22.51 7.36 -16.92
N TYR A 486 21.19 7.30 -16.76
CA TYR A 486 20.28 8.46 -16.77
C TYR A 486 19.30 8.45 -15.58
N SER A 487 19.76 8.35 -14.33
CA SER A 487 18.89 8.58 -13.15
C SER A 487 19.61 8.90 -11.83
N SER A 488 20.81 9.46 -11.82
CA SER A 488 21.40 10.04 -10.60
C SER A 488 21.04 11.52 -10.46
N ALA A 489 19.77 11.79 -10.15
CA ALA A 489 19.34 13.12 -9.72
C ALA A 489 18.15 13.02 -8.76
N THR A 490 18.25 12.25 -7.68
CA THR A 490 17.29 12.38 -6.56
C THR A 490 17.87 11.89 -5.23
N SER A 491 18.84 12.63 -4.70
CA SER A 491 19.14 12.73 -3.26
C SER A 491 19.56 14.19 -3.02
N PRO A 492 18.80 15.02 -2.28
CA PRO A 492 19.10 16.45 -2.14
C PRO A 492 20.32 16.77 -1.26
N PHE A 493 21.13 15.78 -0.86
CA PHE A 493 22.16 15.96 0.17
C PHE A 493 23.50 15.26 -0.10
N ASP A 494 23.77 14.78 -1.33
CA ASP A 494 25.11 14.30 -1.67
C ASP A 494 25.85 15.38 -2.48
N GLU A 495 26.81 16.06 -1.83
CA GLU A 495 27.80 16.90 -2.51
C GLU A 495 28.76 16.03 -3.33
N PRO A 496 28.93 16.27 -4.64
CA PRO A 496 30.06 15.74 -5.37
C PRO A 496 31.22 16.74 -5.28
N VAL A 497 32.30 16.28 -4.64
CA VAL A 497 33.63 16.87 -4.76
C VAL A 497 34.09 16.83 -6.23
N HIS A 498 34.75 17.91 -6.62
CA HIS A 498 35.16 18.37 -7.94
C HIS A 498 36.11 17.44 -8.75
N ASN A 499 36.23 17.79 -10.05
CA ASN A 499 37.25 17.44 -11.07
C ASN A 499 36.93 16.19 -11.93
N ASP A 500 36.85 16.21 -13.27
CA ASP A 500 37.51 17.04 -14.28
C ASP A 500 36.62 17.32 -15.51
N LEU A 501 36.68 18.58 -15.95
CA LEU A 501 36.17 19.09 -17.22
C LEU A 501 37.38 19.25 -18.14
N GLU A 502 37.63 18.29 -19.04
CA GLU A 502 38.38 18.50 -20.30
C GLU A 502 38.45 17.19 -21.12
N SER A 503 37.47 16.98 -21.99
CA SER A 503 37.62 16.22 -23.26
C SER A 503 36.34 16.28 -24.10
N PHE A 504 35.70 17.46 -24.11
CA PHE A 504 34.80 17.82 -25.21
C PHE A 504 35.60 18.72 -26.13
N LEU A 505 36.08 18.16 -27.24
CA LEU A 505 36.25 18.76 -28.57
C LEU A 505 37.32 17.97 -29.36
N GLY A 506 36.86 17.22 -30.37
CA GLY A 506 37.73 16.44 -31.26
C GLY A 506 36.93 15.72 -32.34
N THR A 507 36.50 16.48 -33.34
CA THR A 507 35.86 16.11 -34.61
C THR A 507 36.65 15.06 -35.43
N GLY A 508 35.94 14.23 -36.21
CA GLY A 508 36.54 13.56 -37.37
C GLY A 508 35.77 12.34 -37.89
N ASP A 509 35.17 12.50 -39.08
CA ASP A 509 34.46 11.49 -39.86
C ASP A 509 35.22 10.18 -40.10
N LYS A 510 34.47 9.06 -40.18
CA LYS A 510 34.56 7.99 -41.20
C LYS A 510 33.63 6.81 -40.88
N SER A 511 32.72 6.51 -41.81
CA SER A 511 32.25 5.14 -42.11
C SER A 511 33.09 4.61 -43.30
N PRO A 512 33.11 3.31 -43.69
CA PRO A 512 32.11 2.26 -43.41
C PRO A 512 32.67 0.85 -43.07
N SER A 513 31.83 -0.06 -42.58
CA SER A 513 31.54 -1.38 -43.19
C SER A 513 30.95 -2.38 -42.19
N ALA A 514 30.03 -3.18 -42.72
CA ALA A 514 29.16 -4.13 -42.06
C ALA A 514 29.88 -5.35 -41.43
N ALA A 515 29.38 -5.76 -40.27
CA ALA A 515 29.25 -7.17 -39.91
C ALA A 515 28.00 -7.31 -39.03
N ALA A 516 27.07 -8.15 -39.49
CA ALA A 516 25.77 -8.35 -38.91
C ALA A 516 25.83 -9.07 -37.56
N SER A 517 25.16 -8.51 -36.55
CA SER A 517 24.58 -9.30 -35.46
C SER A 517 23.24 -8.69 -35.10
N SER A 518 22.18 -9.48 -35.28
CA SER A 518 20.79 -9.11 -35.11
C SER A 518 20.48 -8.56 -33.71
N GLU A 519 20.44 -7.24 -33.57
CA GLU A 519 19.71 -6.57 -32.49
C GLU A 519 18.37 -6.08 -33.04
N SER A 520 17.31 -6.82 -32.74
CA SER A 520 15.94 -6.34 -32.91
C SER A 520 15.74 -5.14 -31.99
N ILE A 521 15.67 -3.96 -32.60
CA ILE A 521 15.38 -2.66 -31.98
C ILE A 521 14.08 -2.77 -31.16
N ILE A 522 14.23 -2.86 -29.84
CA ILE A 522 13.12 -2.70 -28.88
C ILE A 522 12.86 -1.19 -28.77
N TYR A 523 11.80 -0.73 -29.43
CA TYR A 523 11.26 0.61 -29.26
C TYR A 523 11.06 0.93 -27.77
N CYS A 524 11.50 2.13 -27.38
CA CYS A 524 11.59 2.67 -26.03
C CYS A 524 10.41 2.31 -25.11
N ALA A 525 10.60 1.24 -24.34
CA ALA A 525 9.84 1.00 -23.13
C ALA A 525 10.47 1.84 -22.01
N SER A 526 9.65 2.56 -21.23
CA SER A 526 10.10 3.27 -20.02
C SER A 526 10.94 2.34 -19.13
N PRO A 527 11.93 2.85 -18.35
CA PRO A 527 12.71 2.04 -17.40
C PRO A 527 11.83 1.15 -16.50
N GLU A 528 10.62 1.62 -16.19
CA GLU A 528 9.63 0.93 -15.36
C GLU A 528 8.94 -0.25 -16.08
N THR A 529 8.86 -0.23 -17.41
CA THR A 529 8.25 -1.29 -18.23
C THR A 529 9.22 -2.46 -18.45
N LYS A 530 10.54 -2.20 -18.51
CA LYS A 530 11.56 -3.26 -18.45
C LYS A 530 11.51 -3.99 -17.09
N HIS A 531 11.30 -3.25 -16.00
CA HIS A 531 11.15 -3.79 -14.64
C HIS A 531 9.80 -4.51 -14.42
N PHE A 532 8.73 -4.06 -15.08
CA PHE A 532 7.41 -4.73 -15.11
C PHE A 532 7.50 -6.18 -15.59
N CYS A 533 8.38 -6.47 -16.56
CA CYS A 533 8.69 -7.84 -16.97
C CYS A 533 9.46 -8.61 -15.88
N GLN A 534 10.39 -7.97 -15.17
CA GLN A 534 11.32 -8.64 -14.24
C GLN A 534 10.63 -9.36 -13.07
N VAL A 535 9.57 -8.80 -12.47
CA VAL A 535 8.84 -9.45 -11.36
C VAL A 535 7.80 -10.46 -11.85
N GLN A 536 7.12 -10.19 -12.98
CA GLN A 536 6.22 -11.16 -13.63
C GLN A 536 6.98 -12.38 -14.18
N SER A 537 8.27 -12.22 -14.51
CA SER A 537 9.14 -13.25 -15.06
C SER A 537 10.17 -13.78 -14.08
N PHE A 538 10.15 -13.39 -12.80
CA PHE A 538 11.07 -13.90 -11.78
C PHE A 538 10.68 -15.33 -11.39
N LYS A 539 10.86 -16.26 -12.33
CA LYS A 539 11.06 -17.67 -12.02
C LYS A 539 12.56 -17.87 -12.06
N LEU A 540 13.12 -18.45 -11.01
CA LEU A 540 14.54 -18.85 -10.99
C LEU A 540 14.92 -19.62 -12.27
N ALA A 541 14.01 -20.42 -12.80
CA ALA A 541 14.15 -21.21 -14.03
C ALA A 541 14.28 -20.40 -15.34
N ASN A 542 13.92 -19.11 -15.36
CA ASN A 542 13.92 -18.27 -16.57
C ASN A 542 15.09 -17.27 -16.62
N ILE A 543 15.94 -17.22 -15.59
CA ILE A 543 17.08 -16.32 -15.54
C ILE A 543 18.17 -16.87 -16.48
N ARG A 544 18.29 -16.27 -17.67
CA ARG A 544 19.34 -16.61 -18.67
C ARG A 544 20.53 -15.65 -18.65
N GLU A 545 20.43 -14.57 -17.89
CA GLU A 545 21.44 -13.52 -17.81
C GLU A 545 22.62 -14.03 -16.98
N ARG A 546 23.80 -14.12 -17.60
CA ARG A 546 25.03 -14.53 -16.91
C ARG A 546 25.71 -13.29 -16.34
N LEU A 547 26.24 -13.41 -15.12
CA LEU A 547 27.09 -12.34 -14.59
C LEU A 547 28.26 -12.06 -15.54
N PRO A 548 28.57 -10.78 -15.78
CA PRO A 548 29.78 -10.38 -16.49
C PRO A 548 31.03 -11.11 -15.94
N PRO A 549 31.99 -11.49 -16.80
CA PRO A 549 33.15 -12.28 -16.41
C PRO A 549 34.02 -11.59 -15.35
N ASP A 550 34.03 -10.25 -15.31
CA ASP A 550 34.75 -9.38 -14.37
C ASP A 550 34.18 -9.37 -12.95
N VAL A 551 33.03 -10.02 -12.70
CA VAL A 551 32.52 -10.16 -11.34
C VAL A 551 33.06 -11.42 -10.69
N GLU A 552 33.82 -11.25 -9.62
CA GLU A 552 34.30 -12.35 -8.78
C GLU A 552 33.22 -12.79 -7.78
N VAL A 553 33.14 -14.09 -7.53
CA VAL A 553 32.22 -14.64 -6.52
C VAL A 553 32.90 -14.58 -5.15
N PRO A 554 32.34 -13.87 -4.15
CA PRO A 554 32.95 -13.76 -2.83
C PRO A 554 33.19 -15.14 -2.19
N ALA A 555 34.31 -15.30 -1.48
CA ALA A 555 34.62 -16.54 -0.75
C ALA A 555 33.57 -16.85 0.34
N ALA A 556 33.04 -15.82 0.97
CA ALA A 556 32.00 -15.92 1.99
C ALA A 556 30.61 -16.34 1.46
N PHE A 557 30.41 -16.38 0.14
CA PHE A 557 29.16 -16.86 -0.46
C PHE A 557 28.98 -18.38 -0.26
N GLY A 558 27.74 -18.82 -0.02
CA GLY A 558 27.44 -20.24 0.16
C GLY A 558 25.95 -20.50 0.37
N PRO A 559 25.56 -21.76 0.59
CA PRO A 559 24.15 -22.16 0.74
C PRO A 559 23.45 -21.50 1.95
N THR A 560 24.23 -21.01 2.92
CA THR A 560 23.74 -20.36 4.15
C THR A 560 23.66 -18.84 4.06
N SER A 561 24.01 -18.23 2.91
CA SER A 561 24.10 -16.77 2.77
C SER A 561 22.79 -16.03 3.08
N PHE A 562 21.63 -16.67 2.92
CA PHE A 562 20.33 -16.08 3.24
C PHE A 562 19.72 -16.53 4.58
N ASP A 563 20.36 -17.41 5.36
CA ASP A 563 19.75 -18.07 6.53
C ASP A 563 19.25 -17.09 7.59
N LYS A 564 20.07 -16.08 7.92
CA LYS A 564 19.71 -15.04 8.89
C LYS A 564 18.49 -14.26 8.44
N ALA A 565 18.44 -13.88 7.16
CA ALA A 565 17.34 -13.13 6.58
C ALA A 565 16.07 -13.99 6.47
N GLU A 566 16.19 -15.25 6.03
CA GLU A 566 15.08 -16.20 5.96
C GLU A 566 14.45 -16.42 7.35
N HIS A 567 15.28 -16.68 8.37
CA HIS A 567 14.81 -16.87 9.74
C HIS A 567 14.08 -15.63 10.28
N HIS A 568 14.66 -14.44 10.05
CA HIS A 568 14.02 -13.18 10.44
C HIS A 568 12.66 -12.98 9.76
N ILE A 569 12.57 -13.20 8.44
CA ILE A 569 11.32 -13.03 7.68
C ILE A 569 10.28 -14.08 8.08
N LYS A 570 10.67 -15.33 8.35
CA LYS A 570 9.74 -16.33 8.90
C LYS A 570 9.14 -15.88 10.24
N GLY A 571 9.96 -15.34 11.15
CA GLY A 571 9.48 -14.78 12.41
C GLY A 571 8.54 -13.58 12.22
N LEU A 572 8.84 -12.70 11.27
CA LEU A 572 7.98 -11.57 10.91
C LEU A 572 6.62 -12.03 10.37
N VAL A 573 6.62 -13.00 9.45
CA VAL A 573 5.41 -13.61 8.88
C VAL A 573 4.59 -14.30 9.96
N LEU A 574 5.23 -15.07 10.85
CA LEU A 574 4.57 -15.78 11.95
C LEU A 574 3.82 -14.83 12.89
N THR A 575 4.40 -13.67 13.18
CA THR A 575 3.85 -12.72 14.16
C THR A 575 2.87 -11.72 13.54
N ASN A 576 2.89 -11.52 12.22
CA ASN A 576 2.07 -10.51 11.54
C ASN A 576 1.07 -11.07 10.54
N THR A 577 1.54 -11.75 9.49
CA THR A 577 0.70 -12.17 8.35
C THR A 577 -0.03 -13.48 8.64
N TRP A 578 0.67 -14.43 9.25
CA TRP A 578 0.15 -15.75 9.58
C TRP A 578 -1.06 -15.72 10.54
N PRO A 579 -1.08 -14.94 11.63
CA PRO A 579 -2.22 -14.91 12.54
C PRO A 579 -3.46 -14.33 11.86
N LYS A 580 -3.29 -13.34 10.98
CA LYS A 580 -4.39 -12.78 10.17
C LYS A 580 -4.94 -13.82 9.18
N PHE A 581 -4.05 -14.62 8.57
CA PHE A 581 -4.44 -15.71 7.67
C PHE A 581 -5.21 -16.82 8.39
N VAL A 582 -4.76 -17.22 9.59
CA VAL A 582 -5.42 -18.22 10.43
C VAL A 582 -6.78 -17.70 10.91
N ASN A 583 -6.86 -16.47 11.44
CA ASN A 583 -8.10 -15.85 11.92
C ASN A 583 -9.13 -15.64 10.81
N ALA A 584 -8.70 -15.40 9.57
CA ALA A 584 -9.58 -15.36 8.41
C ALA A 584 -10.11 -16.76 7.97
N GLY A 585 -9.74 -17.83 8.69
CA GLY A 585 -10.24 -19.18 8.49
C GLY A 585 -9.61 -19.94 7.32
N TYR A 586 -8.60 -19.37 6.65
CA TYR A 586 -7.95 -20.00 5.49
C TYR A 586 -7.11 -21.22 5.87
N ALA A 587 -6.51 -21.22 7.06
CA ALA A 587 -5.76 -22.37 7.57
C ALA A 587 -6.67 -23.57 7.91
N ASN A 588 -7.82 -23.30 8.53
CA ASN A 588 -8.79 -24.33 8.95
C ASN A 588 -9.49 -25.01 7.78
N LYS A 589 -9.95 -24.26 6.76
CA LYS A 589 -10.58 -24.82 5.56
C LYS A 589 -9.66 -25.82 4.85
N LYS A 590 -8.37 -25.52 4.76
CA LYS A 590 -7.40 -26.37 4.05
C LYS A 590 -6.90 -27.56 4.86
N MET A 591 -6.76 -27.45 6.19
CA MET A 591 -6.50 -28.62 7.05
C MET A 591 -7.66 -29.62 6.96
N MET A 592 -8.90 -29.14 6.90
CA MET A 592 -10.07 -29.99 6.69
C MET A 592 -10.10 -30.62 5.28
N ASP A 593 -9.79 -29.86 4.23
CA ASP A 593 -9.69 -30.40 2.86
C ASP A 593 -8.53 -31.40 2.68
N SER A 594 -7.40 -31.16 3.35
CA SER A 594 -6.25 -32.08 3.33
C SER A 594 -6.57 -33.35 4.11
N ARG A 595 -7.28 -33.27 5.24
CA ARG A 595 -7.81 -34.46 5.95
C ARG A 595 -8.81 -35.24 5.10
N ARG A 596 -9.72 -34.58 4.38
CA ARG A 596 -10.65 -35.24 3.44
C ARG A 596 -9.91 -35.96 2.32
N ARG A 597 -8.87 -35.34 1.74
CA ARG A 597 -8.02 -36.00 0.74
C ARG A 597 -7.26 -37.20 1.30
N VAL A 598 -6.65 -37.07 2.47
CA VAL A 598 -5.91 -38.19 3.11
C VAL A 598 -6.85 -39.33 3.51
N SER A 599 -8.05 -39.04 4.00
CA SER A 599 -9.06 -40.06 4.31
C SER A 599 -9.62 -40.73 3.04
N SER A 600 -9.78 -40.00 1.93
CA SER A 600 -10.15 -40.60 0.64
C SER A 600 -9.08 -41.53 0.05
N VAL A 601 -7.79 -41.21 0.26
CA VAL A 601 -6.66 -42.05 -0.17
C VAL A 601 -6.53 -43.28 0.74
N ARG A 602 -6.76 -43.13 2.06
CA ARG A 602 -6.76 -44.25 3.00
C ARG A 602 -7.92 -45.22 2.75
N TYR A 603 -9.08 -44.72 2.31
CA TYR A 603 -10.23 -45.56 1.90
C TYR A 603 -9.94 -46.34 0.61
N ARG A 604 -9.19 -45.75 -0.34
CA ARG A 604 -8.72 -46.46 -1.55
C ARG A 604 -7.61 -47.48 -1.28
N SER A 605 -6.73 -47.22 -0.30
CA SER A 605 -5.64 -48.13 0.06
C SER A 605 -6.09 -49.29 0.96
N ALA A 606 -7.23 -49.16 1.66
CA ALA A 606 -7.75 -50.19 2.57
C ALA A 606 -8.65 -51.23 1.89
N ASN A 607 -8.82 -51.18 0.56
CA ASN A 607 -9.59 -52.19 -0.16
C ASN A 607 -8.77 -52.88 -1.28
N PRO A 608 -7.88 -53.83 -0.95
CA PRO A 608 -7.27 -54.72 -1.92
C PRO A 608 -8.07 -56.03 -1.97
N ARG A 609 -9.10 -56.11 -2.85
CA ARG A 609 -9.78 -57.31 -3.38
C ARG A 609 -11.00 -56.81 -4.19
N GLY A 610 -11.21 -57.13 -5.46
CA GLY A 610 -10.53 -58.06 -6.34
C GLY A 610 -10.84 -57.80 -7.82
N PHE A 611 -10.08 -58.51 -8.66
CA PHE A 611 -10.33 -58.73 -10.07
C PHE A 611 -11.73 -59.31 -10.32
N GLY A 612 -12.40 -58.86 -11.39
CA GLY A 612 -13.62 -59.48 -11.92
C GLY A 612 -14.09 -58.75 -13.16
N ALA A 613 -13.92 -59.39 -14.32
CA ALA A 613 -14.21 -58.87 -15.63
C ALA A 613 -15.73 -58.82 -15.96
N SER A 614 -16.02 -58.03 -16.99
CA SER A 614 -17.14 -58.14 -17.95
C SER A 614 -18.58 -57.81 -17.49
N SER A 615 -19.17 -56.86 -18.20
CA SER A 615 -20.35 -57.06 -19.07
C SER A 615 -21.50 -56.06 -18.86
N PHE A 616 -21.66 -55.22 -19.89
CA PHE A 616 -22.91 -54.87 -20.60
C PHE A 616 -24.17 -54.35 -19.90
N SER A 617 -24.70 -53.30 -20.55
CA SER A 617 -26.13 -52.93 -20.70
C SER A 617 -26.81 -52.33 -19.47
N ARG A 618 -27.72 -51.36 -19.53
CA ARG A 618 -28.50 -50.66 -20.57
C ARG A 618 -29.23 -49.51 -19.84
N VAL A 619 -29.29 -48.29 -20.38
CA VAL A 619 -30.50 -47.68 -21.00
C VAL A 619 -31.59 -47.20 -20.01
N PHE A 620 -31.72 -45.87 -19.97
CA PHE A 620 -32.92 -45.03 -19.99
C PHE A 620 -33.95 -44.96 -18.84
N ASN A 621 -34.31 -43.68 -18.56
CA ASN A 621 -35.64 -43.13 -18.24
C ASN A 621 -36.30 -43.54 -16.91
N LEU A 622 -37.13 -42.74 -16.22
CA LEU A 622 -37.99 -41.61 -16.57
C LEU A 622 -38.44 -40.89 -15.26
N ALA A 623 -38.73 -39.59 -15.37
CA ALA A 623 -39.76 -38.80 -14.68
C ALA A 623 -40.06 -38.97 -13.17
N SER A 624 -39.86 -37.87 -12.43
CA SER A 624 -40.93 -37.00 -11.92
C SER A 624 -40.39 -35.61 -11.66
#